data_AF-A0A1P8F4U2-F1
#
_entry.id   AF-A0A1P8F4U2-F1
#
_cell.length_a   1.000
_cell.length_b   1.000
_cell.length_c   1.000
_cell.angle_alpha   90.00
_cell.angle_beta   90.00
_cell.angle_gamma   90.00
#
_symmetry.space_group_name_H-M   'P 1'
#
loop_
_entity.id
_entity.type
_entity.pdbx_description
1 polymer ?
#
loop_
_entity_poly.entity_id
_entity_poly.type
_entity_poly.pdbx_seq_one_letter_code
_entity_poly.pdbx_strand_id
1 'polypeptide(L)'
;MRADNETRSIVNNLLEQYKAAVEAKNADAVIALTTNDPNMLNIGPGKDEMSIGTGQLKEYYQKLFASVDTITLKYGYTTIKGNGNVAWVSSHLWETLKKGTRQLALDMRMTAVFEKVENKWGFSEMHFSIPGDVQMPEPSPEEKAAEEAAAAAAKAAEEAKKKAEEDKKKAEMKADEPPTDQSFFDYY
;
A
#
# COMPACT_ATOMS: atom_id res chain seq x y z
N MET A 1 -8.07 4.69 -18.17
CA MET A 1 -8.06 5.77 -19.17
C MET A 1 -7.39 7.00 -18.58
N ARG A 2 -6.65 7.78 -19.38
CA ARG A 2 -6.05 9.05 -18.95
C ARG A 2 -7.15 10.12 -19.03
N ALA A 3 -7.27 10.99 -18.02
CA ALA A 3 -8.15 12.16 -18.12
C ALA A 3 -7.70 13.07 -19.28
N ASP A 4 -8.66 13.70 -19.96
CA ASP A 4 -8.37 14.74 -20.94
C ASP A 4 -7.68 15.95 -20.28
N ASN A 5 -7.16 16.87 -21.10
CA ASN A 5 -6.35 17.99 -20.61
C ASN A 5 -7.17 18.99 -19.78
N GLU A 6 -8.44 19.20 -20.09
CA GLU A 6 -9.32 20.13 -19.38
C GLU A 6 -9.63 19.57 -18.00
N THR A 7 -10.13 18.33 -17.93
CA THR A 7 -10.42 17.62 -16.68
C THR A 7 -9.19 17.55 -15.79
N ARG A 8 -8.01 17.24 -16.36
CA ARG A 8 -6.74 17.22 -15.62
C ARG A 8 -6.39 18.58 -15.02
N SER A 9 -6.57 19.66 -15.78
CA SER A 9 -6.29 21.02 -15.32
C SER A 9 -7.20 21.40 -14.16
N ILE A 10 -8.51 21.12 -14.28
CA ILE A 10 -9.51 21.39 -13.24
C ILE A 10 -9.18 20.61 -11.96
N VAL A 11 -8.90 19.30 -12.07
CA VAL A 11 -8.58 18.46 -10.92
C VAL A 11 -7.30 18.94 -10.22
N ASN A 12 -6.24 19.27 -10.97
CA ASN A 12 -5.03 19.85 -10.37
C ASN A 12 -5.34 21.15 -9.62
N ASN A 13 -6.18 22.01 -10.20
CA ASN A 13 -6.57 23.25 -9.54
C ASN A 13 -7.37 23.02 -8.25
N LEU A 14 -8.27 22.02 -8.23
CA LEU A 14 -9.01 21.63 -7.03
C LEU A 14 -8.07 21.07 -5.94
N LEU A 15 -7.05 20.31 -6.30
CA LEU A 15 -6.02 19.83 -5.37
C LEU A 15 -5.23 21.00 -4.75
N GLU A 16 -4.82 21.98 -5.55
CA GLU A 16 -4.13 23.17 -5.04
C GLU A 16 -5.03 24.02 -4.14
N GLN A 17 -6.32 24.18 -4.50
CA GLN A 17 -7.29 24.86 -3.65
C GLN A 17 -7.51 24.12 -2.33
N TYR A 18 -7.59 22.78 -2.36
CA TYR A 18 -7.71 21.96 -1.16
C TYR A 18 -6.50 22.15 -0.25
N LYS A 19 -5.28 22.07 -0.82
CA LYS A 19 -4.04 22.34 -0.09
C LYS A 19 -4.08 23.72 0.57
N ALA A 20 -4.42 24.77 -0.18
CA ALA A 20 -4.52 26.13 0.34
C ALA A 20 -5.55 26.24 1.47
N ALA A 21 -6.73 25.62 1.32
CA ALA A 21 -7.78 25.63 2.33
C ALA A 21 -7.36 24.93 3.64
N VAL A 22 -6.69 23.79 3.54
CA VAL A 22 -6.17 23.04 4.70
C VAL A 22 -5.04 23.81 5.40
N GLU A 23 -4.08 24.35 4.66
CA GLU A 23 -2.96 25.11 5.23
C GLU A 23 -3.42 26.43 5.87
N ALA A 24 -4.46 27.05 5.31
CA ALA A 24 -5.14 28.20 5.90
C ALA A 24 -6.08 27.84 7.06
N LYS A 25 -6.24 26.54 7.36
CA LYS A 25 -7.15 26.01 8.38
C LYS A 25 -8.58 26.52 8.22
N ASN A 26 -9.04 26.61 6.97
CA ASN A 26 -10.35 27.13 6.60
C ASN A 26 -11.31 25.98 6.23
N ALA A 27 -12.10 25.54 7.22
CA ALA A 27 -13.00 24.40 7.04
C ALA A 27 -14.10 24.69 6.00
N ASP A 28 -14.63 25.91 5.97
CA ASP A 28 -15.64 26.30 4.98
C ASP A 28 -15.10 26.25 3.55
N ALA A 29 -13.85 26.66 3.35
CA ALA A 29 -13.18 26.55 2.05
C ALA A 29 -12.97 25.10 1.63
N VAL A 30 -12.64 24.19 2.56
CA VAL A 30 -12.55 22.75 2.25
C VAL A 30 -13.92 22.22 1.80
N ILE A 31 -14.99 22.54 2.53
CA ILE A 31 -16.34 22.07 2.17
C ILE A 31 -16.80 22.64 0.83
N ALA A 32 -16.45 23.88 0.49
CA ALA A 32 -16.83 24.50 -0.79
C ALA A 32 -16.27 23.77 -2.03
N LEU A 33 -15.20 22.97 -1.85
CA LEU A 33 -14.56 22.15 -2.89
C LEU A 33 -15.23 20.78 -3.05
N THR A 34 -16.12 20.39 -2.15
CA THR A 34 -16.83 19.11 -2.19
C THR A 34 -18.10 19.20 -3.04
N THR A 35 -18.61 18.05 -3.45
CA THR A 35 -19.99 17.92 -3.92
C THR A 35 -20.95 18.07 -2.74
N ASN A 36 -22.20 18.43 -3.02
CA ASN A 36 -23.26 18.51 -1.98
C ASN A 36 -23.92 17.14 -1.71
N ASP A 37 -23.26 16.03 -2.03
CA ASP A 37 -23.81 14.70 -1.81
C ASP A 37 -23.93 14.42 -0.29
N PRO A 38 -25.14 14.17 0.25
CA PRO A 38 -25.31 13.81 1.65
C PRO A 38 -24.62 12.50 2.05
N ASN A 39 -24.27 11.64 1.08
CA ASN A 39 -23.61 10.35 1.30
C ASN A 39 -22.11 10.35 0.96
N MET A 40 -21.51 11.51 0.68
CA MET A 40 -20.09 11.62 0.40
C MET A 40 -19.27 11.00 1.53
N LEU A 41 -18.56 9.91 1.24
CA LEU A 41 -17.72 9.22 2.20
C LEU A 41 -16.33 9.85 2.24
N ASN A 42 -15.84 10.11 3.45
CA ASN A 42 -14.45 10.50 3.66
C ASN A 42 -13.82 9.64 4.74
N ILE A 43 -12.63 9.12 4.47
CA ILE A 43 -11.86 8.25 5.36
C ILE A 43 -10.52 8.92 5.64
N GLY A 44 -10.23 9.17 6.91
CA GLY A 44 -8.94 9.66 7.38
C GLY A 44 -8.04 8.51 7.83
N PRO A 45 -6.74 8.78 8.05
CA PRO A 45 -5.78 7.77 8.48
C PRO A 45 -5.96 7.30 9.93
N GLY A 46 -6.71 8.04 10.76
CA GLY A 46 -6.97 7.66 12.15
C GLY A 46 -7.99 6.53 12.28
N LYS A 47 -7.88 5.76 13.38
CA LYS A 47 -8.69 4.56 13.63
C LYS A 47 -10.20 4.77 13.49
N ASP A 48 -10.70 5.92 13.94
CA ASP A 48 -12.12 6.27 13.94
C ASP A 48 -12.40 7.48 13.04
N GLU A 49 -11.49 7.76 12.09
CA GLU A 49 -11.62 8.90 11.18
C GLU A 49 -12.45 8.51 9.95
N MET A 50 -13.76 8.66 10.10
CA MET A 50 -14.71 8.54 9.00
C MET A 50 -15.74 9.67 9.12
N SER A 51 -16.15 10.23 7.98
CA SER A 51 -17.25 11.18 7.93
C SER A 51 -18.12 10.95 6.69
N ILE A 52 -19.43 11.16 6.87
CA ILE A 52 -20.44 11.05 5.84
C ILE A 52 -21.08 12.42 5.62
N GLY A 53 -21.06 12.88 4.37
CA GLY A 53 -21.58 14.17 3.95
C GLY A 53 -20.73 15.36 4.42
N THR A 54 -21.12 16.55 3.96
CA THR A 54 -20.38 17.80 4.20
C THR A 54 -20.39 18.25 5.66
N GLY A 55 -21.46 17.95 6.41
CA GLY A 55 -21.60 18.32 7.81
C GLY A 55 -20.55 17.65 8.70
N GLN A 56 -20.47 16.31 8.65
CA GLN A 56 -19.49 15.56 9.45
C GLN A 56 -18.05 15.86 9.02
N LEU A 57 -17.83 16.02 7.71
CA LEU A 57 -16.52 16.42 7.19
C LEU A 57 -16.08 17.79 7.74
N LYS A 58 -17.01 18.75 7.83
CA LYS A 58 -16.73 20.07 8.40
C LYS A 58 -16.31 19.97 9.85
N GLU A 59 -17.04 19.20 10.65
CA GLU A 59 -16.71 18.97 12.06
C GLU A 59 -15.34 18.32 12.22
N TYR A 60 -14.99 17.36 11.35
CA TYR A 60 -13.66 16.75 11.33
C TYR A 60 -12.56 17.81 11.12
N TYR A 61 -12.64 18.63 10.07
CA TYR A 61 -11.63 19.66 9.81
C TYR A 61 -11.59 20.72 10.91
N GLN A 62 -12.73 21.13 11.47
CA GLN A 62 -12.75 22.06 12.60
C GLN A 62 -12.00 21.50 13.82
N LYS A 63 -12.19 20.21 14.14
CA LYS A 63 -11.47 19.53 15.23
C LYS A 63 -9.97 19.44 14.93
N LEU A 64 -9.60 19.01 13.71
CA LEU A 64 -8.20 18.96 13.27
C LEU A 64 -7.54 20.34 13.39
N PHE A 65 -8.16 21.38 12.84
CA PHE A 65 -7.63 22.74 12.83
C PHE A 65 -7.53 23.36 14.22
N ALA A 66 -8.45 23.06 15.14
CA ALA A 66 -8.33 23.48 16.53
C ALA A 66 -7.20 22.76 17.28
N SER A 67 -6.81 21.56 16.82
CA SER A 67 -5.85 20.72 17.52
C SER A 67 -4.38 21.07 17.24
N VAL A 68 -4.08 21.81 16.17
CA VAL A 68 -2.72 22.13 15.70
C VAL A 68 -2.56 23.63 15.42
N ASP A 69 -1.34 24.15 15.47
CA ASP A 69 -1.05 25.56 15.17
C ASP A 69 -0.97 25.77 13.65
N THR A 70 -0.17 24.94 12.97
CA THR A 70 0.03 24.99 11.52
C THR A 70 -0.07 23.62 10.88
N ILE A 71 -0.56 23.59 9.65
CA ILE A 71 -0.58 22.41 8.77
C ILE A 71 0.20 22.77 7.50
N THR A 72 1.00 21.84 7.00
CA THR A 72 1.65 21.96 5.70
C THR A 72 1.43 20.70 4.90
N LEU A 73 0.92 20.83 3.68
CA LEU A 73 0.68 19.73 2.76
C LEU A 73 1.63 19.81 1.57
N LYS A 74 2.16 18.68 1.14
CA LYS A 74 2.97 18.59 -0.07
C LYS A 74 2.55 17.38 -0.87
N TYR A 75 2.08 17.61 -2.10
CA TYR A 75 1.84 16.52 -3.05
C TYR A 75 3.16 15.98 -3.59
N GLY A 76 3.24 14.67 -3.68
CA GLY A 76 4.27 13.91 -4.37
C GLY A 76 3.77 13.39 -5.71
N TYR A 77 4.13 12.15 -6.03
CA TYR A 77 3.69 11.52 -7.26
C TYR A 77 2.16 11.42 -7.31
N THR A 78 1.56 12.01 -8.34
CA THR A 78 0.11 12.13 -8.51
C THR A 78 -0.31 11.60 -9.87
N THR A 79 -1.30 10.72 -9.88
CA THR A 79 -1.93 10.22 -11.10
C THR A 79 -3.38 10.69 -11.16
N ILE A 80 -3.79 11.12 -12.36
CA ILE A 80 -5.16 11.59 -12.63
C ILE A 80 -5.70 10.81 -13.82
N LYS A 81 -6.81 10.14 -13.59
CA LYS A 81 -7.59 9.38 -14.57
C LYS A 81 -9.02 9.92 -14.57
N GLY A 82 -9.75 9.69 -15.66
CA GLY A 82 -11.13 10.16 -15.76
C GLY A 82 -11.88 9.53 -16.92
N ASN A 83 -13.20 9.65 -16.84
CA ASN A 83 -14.16 9.20 -17.84
C ASN A 83 -15.46 10.02 -17.70
N GLY A 84 -15.76 10.85 -18.70
CA GLY A 84 -16.95 11.70 -18.70
C GLY A 84 -16.96 12.67 -17.51
N ASN A 85 -18.01 12.59 -16.69
CA ASN A 85 -18.23 13.47 -15.53
C ASN A 85 -17.55 12.99 -14.24
N VAL A 86 -16.65 12.00 -14.33
CA VAL A 86 -15.95 11.43 -13.16
C VAL A 86 -14.45 11.43 -13.40
N ALA A 87 -13.69 11.82 -12.39
CA ALA A 87 -12.23 11.70 -12.36
C ALA A 87 -11.79 11.07 -11.03
N TRP A 88 -10.67 10.37 -11.03
CA TRP A 88 -10.08 9.83 -9.80
C TRP A 88 -8.59 10.08 -9.76
N VAL A 89 -8.13 10.35 -8.55
CA VAL A 89 -6.76 10.71 -8.22
C VAL A 89 -6.19 9.69 -7.27
N SER A 90 -4.94 9.31 -7.52
CA SER A 90 -4.10 8.62 -6.53
C SER A 90 -2.83 9.43 -6.37
N SER A 91 -2.53 9.85 -5.15
CA SER A 91 -1.40 10.72 -4.83
C SER A 91 -0.65 10.23 -3.60
N HIS A 92 0.67 10.31 -3.65
CA HIS A 92 1.50 10.34 -2.44
C HIS A 92 1.52 11.77 -1.92
N LEU A 93 1.43 11.97 -0.61
CA LEU A 93 1.50 13.31 -0.01
C LEU A 93 2.17 13.26 1.36
N TRP A 94 2.75 14.38 1.76
CA TRP A 94 3.26 14.58 3.11
C TRP A 94 2.44 15.65 3.81
N GLU A 95 2.05 15.36 5.05
CA GLU A 95 1.44 16.33 5.95
C GLU A 95 2.38 16.60 7.12
N THR A 96 2.60 17.87 7.44
CA THR A 96 3.34 18.28 8.63
C THR A 96 2.44 19.08 9.54
N LEU A 97 2.21 18.56 10.74
CA LEU A 97 1.43 19.18 11.80
C LEU A 97 2.38 19.75 12.85
N LYS A 98 2.13 20.98 13.32
CA LYS A 98 2.89 21.58 14.42
C LYS A 98 1.98 22.02 15.55
N LYS A 99 2.42 21.83 16.79
CA LYS A 99 1.77 22.32 18.02
C LYS A 99 2.80 22.72 19.07
N GLY A 100 3.01 24.02 19.25
CA GLY A 100 4.11 24.60 20.01
C GLY A 100 5.45 24.18 19.40
N THR A 101 6.31 23.58 20.21
CA THR A 101 7.61 23.05 19.78
C THR A 101 7.55 21.66 19.17
N ARG A 102 6.38 21.00 19.21
CA ARG A 102 6.21 19.63 18.68
C ARG A 102 5.86 19.68 17.20
N GLN A 103 6.45 18.77 16.44
CA GLN A 103 6.16 18.55 15.03
C GLN A 103 5.90 17.07 14.78
N LEU A 104 4.87 16.78 13.99
CA LEU A 104 4.56 15.46 13.47
C LEU A 104 4.58 15.54 11.94
N ALA A 105 5.42 14.71 11.30
CA ALA A 105 5.47 14.58 9.85
C ALA A 105 4.87 13.22 9.47
N LEU A 106 3.86 13.24 8.60
CA LEU A 106 3.12 12.08 8.15
C LEU A 106 3.45 11.82 6.68
N ASP A 107 3.82 10.58 6.39
CA ASP A 107 3.91 10.05 5.02
C ASP A 107 2.56 9.41 4.69
N MET A 108 1.83 9.97 3.73
CA MET A 108 0.42 9.64 3.49
C MET A 108 0.17 9.28 2.03
N ARG A 109 -0.92 8.54 1.81
CA ARG A 109 -1.48 8.25 0.49
C ARG A 109 -2.89 8.80 0.44
N MET A 110 -3.24 9.41 -0.68
CA MET A 110 -4.59 9.91 -0.95
C MET A 110 -5.15 9.19 -2.17
N THR A 111 -6.39 8.75 -2.05
CA THR A 111 -7.27 8.47 -3.19
C THR A 111 -8.47 9.40 -3.09
N ALA A 112 -8.86 10.00 -4.21
CA ALA A 112 -10.00 10.90 -4.25
C ALA A 112 -10.78 10.69 -5.55
N VAL A 113 -12.10 10.83 -5.45
CA VAL A 113 -13.01 10.86 -6.60
C VAL A 113 -13.55 12.27 -6.74
N PHE A 114 -13.58 12.74 -7.97
CA PHE A 114 -14.14 14.02 -8.36
C PHE A 114 -15.32 13.78 -9.30
N GLU A 115 -16.41 14.48 -9.06
CA GLU A 115 -17.60 14.42 -9.91
C GLU A 115 -17.99 15.80 -10.39
N LYS A 116 -18.47 15.85 -11.64
CA LYS A 116 -19.07 17.03 -12.25
C LYS A 116 -20.58 16.98 -12.07
N VAL A 117 -21.09 17.73 -11.09
CA VAL A 117 -22.52 17.87 -10.80
C VAL A 117 -22.94 19.29 -11.18
N GLU A 118 -23.99 19.43 -12.00
CA GLU A 118 -24.50 20.75 -12.45
C GLU A 118 -23.39 21.67 -13.02
N ASN A 119 -22.47 21.09 -13.80
CA ASN A 119 -21.29 21.75 -14.36
C ASN A 119 -20.21 22.23 -13.37
N LYS A 120 -20.33 21.91 -12.08
CA LYS A 120 -19.29 22.16 -11.09
C LYS A 120 -18.58 20.84 -10.72
N TRP A 121 -17.26 20.86 -10.79
CA TRP A 121 -16.44 19.76 -10.26
C TRP A 121 -16.23 19.92 -8.76
N GLY A 122 -16.28 18.81 -8.02
CA GLY A 122 -15.93 18.78 -6.60
C GLY A 122 -15.55 17.38 -6.16
N PHE A 123 -14.96 17.27 -4.96
CA PHE A 123 -14.69 15.99 -4.32
C PHE A 123 -16.01 15.26 -4.01
N SER A 124 -16.17 14.04 -4.51
CA SER A 124 -17.28 13.13 -4.17
C SER A 124 -16.86 12.02 -3.21
N GLU A 125 -15.55 11.80 -3.06
CA GLU A 125 -14.97 10.90 -2.07
C GLU A 125 -13.52 11.31 -1.78
N MET A 126 -13.08 11.18 -0.52
CA MET A 126 -11.66 11.31 -0.15
C MET A 126 -11.26 10.19 0.81
N HIS A 127 -10.12 9.56 0.54
CA HIS A 127 -9.54 8.55 1.42
C HIS A 127 -8.05 8.84 1.60
N PHE A 128 -7.66 9.06 2.84
CA PHE A 128 -6.29 9.24 3.29
C PHE A 128 -5.83 8.05 4.13
N SER A 129 -4.62 7.57 3.89
CA SER A 129 -4.02 6.49 4.68
C SER A 129 -2.55 6.75 4.96
N ILE A 130 -2.04 6.20 6.06
CA ILE A 130 -0.62 6.18 6.42
C ILE A 130 -0.13 4.72 6.26
N PRO A 131 1.08 4.46 5.74
CA PRO A 131 1.65 3.12 5.80
C PRO A 131 1.75 2.64 7.24
N GLY A 132 1.22 1.45 7.53
CA GLY A 132 1.48 0.73 8.78
C GLY A 132 2.22 -0.57 8.49
N ASP A 133 3.01 -1.03 9.45
CA ASP A 133 3.56 -2.38 9.43
C ASP A 133 2.41 -3.37 9.60
N VAL A 134 2.11 -4.12 8.54
CA VAL A 134 1.16 -5.23 8.60
C VAL A 134 1.96 -6.49 8.86
N GLN A 135 2.05 -6.88 10.14
CA GLN A 135 2.66 -8.14 10.57
C GLN A 135 1.58 -9.17 10.83
N MET A 136 1.85 -10.41 10.42
CA MET A 136 1.06 -11.53 10.91
C MET A 136 1.23 -11.61 12.44
N PRO A 137 0.17 -11.97 13.18
CA PRO A 137 0.35 -12.31 14.57
C PRO A 137 1.41 -13.41 14.69
N GLU A 138 2.20 -13.38 15.76
CA GLU A 138 3.13 -14.46 16.07
C GLU A 138 2.38 -15.80 16.05
N PRO A 139 2.92 -16.85 15.41
CA PRO A 139 2.28 -18.15 15.37
C PRO A 139 2.08 -18.66 16.79
N SER A 140 0.97 -19.36 17.02
CA SER A 140 0.76 -20.08 18.27
C SER A 140 1.89 -21.11 18.49
N PRO A 141 2.14 -21.55 19.73
CA PRO A 141 3.13 -22.60 20.00
C PRO A 141 2.89 -23.88 19.19
N GLU A 142 1.62 -24.22 18.89
CA GLU A 142 1.25 -25.37 18.07
C GLU A 142 1.60 -25.16 16.60
N GLU A 143 1.29 -24.00 16.04
CA GLU A 143 1.65 -23.64 14.66
C GLU A 143 3.17 -23.59 14.50
N LYS A 144 3.88 -23.02 15.48
CA LYS A 144 5.34 -22.97 15.47
C LYS A 144 5.95 -24.37 15.53
N ALA A 145 5.43 -25.26 16.37
CA ALA A 145 5.87 -26.65 16.44
C ALA A 145 5.58 -27.41 15.14
N ALA A 146 4.43 -27.14 14.50
CA ALA A 146 4.08 -27.74 13.22
C ALA A 146 4.99 -27.24 12.08
N GLU A 147 5.32 -25.96 12.05
CA GLU A 147 6.27 -25.37 11.10
C GLU A 147 7.68 -25.94 11.28
N GLU A 148 8.16 -26.04 12.53
CA GLU A 148 9.46 -26.65 12.84
C GLU A 148 9.51 -28.13 12.45
N ALA A 149 8.45 -28.89 12.71
CA ALA A 149 8.34 -30.29 12.30
C ALA A 149 8.32 -30.45 10.77
N ALA A 150 7.58 -29.58 10.07
CA ALA A 150 7.53 -29.56 8.61
C ALA A 150 8.90 -29.22 7.99
N ALA A 151 9.61 -28.24 8.56
CA ALA A 151 10.95 -27.87 8.12
C ALA A 151 11.96 -29.01 8.35
N ALA A 152 11.89 -29.69 9.49
CA ALA A 152 12.73 -30.86 9.79
C ALA A 152 12.46 -32.02 8.82
N ALA A 153 11.18 -32.31 8.53
CA ALA A 153 10.78 -33.34 7.57
C ALA A 153 11.26 -33.03 6.14
N ALA A 154 11.16 -31.77 5.70
CA ALA A 154 11.64 -31.33 4.40
C ALA A 154 13.16 -31.51 4.26
N LYS A 155 13.93 -31.14 5.30
CA LYS A 155 15.38 -31.31 5.33
C LYS A 155 15.79 -32.79 5.30
N ALA A 156 15.12 -33.63 6.09
CA ALA A 156 15.37 -35.07 6.10
C ALA A 156 15.07 -35.72 4.74
N ALA A 157 13.99 -35.29 4.07
CA ALA A 157 13.66 -35.76 2.72
C ALA A 157 14.70 -35.33 1.67
N GLU A 158 15.26 -34.13 1.78
CA GLU A 158 16.33 -33.65 0.91
C GLU A 158 17.64 -34.45 1.10
N GLU A 159 18.03 -34.71 2.35
CA GLU A 159 19.21 -35.51 2.69
C GLU A 159 19.06 -36.97 2.20
N ALA A 160 17.87 -37.56 2.38
CA ALA A 160 17.59 -38.91 1.87
C ALA A 160 17.67 -38.99 0.34
N LYS A 161 17.18 -37.97 -0.38
CA LYS A 161 17.30 -37.88 -1.84
C LYS A 161 18.77 -37.81 -2.27
N LYS A 162 19.58 -36.95 -1.65
CA LYS A 162 21.01 -36.83 -1.95
C LYS A 162 21.74 -38.16 -1.74
N LYS A 163 21.48 -38.83 -0.62
CA LYS A 163 22.07 -40.14 -0.33
C LYS A 163 21.67 -41.20 -1.36
N ALA A 164 20.39 -41.26 -1.74
CA ALA A 164 19.93 -42.19 -2.76
C ALA A 164 20.58 -41.95 -4.13
N GLU A 165 20.83 -40.68 -4.49
CA GLU A 165 21.51 -40.31 -5.73
C GLU A 165 23.00 -40.67 -5.70
N GLU A 166 23.67 -40.48 -4.57
CA GLU A 166 25.05 -40.91 -4.36
C GLU A 166 25.20 -42.44 -4.40
N ASP A 167 24.30 -43.16 -3.75
CA ASP A 167 24.30 -44.62 -3.74
C ASP A 167 24.03 -45.19 -5.14
N LYS A 168 23.13 -44.55 -5.91
CA LYS A 168 22.90 -44.88 -7.32
C LYS A 168 24.15 -44.67 -8.18
N LYS A 169 24.84 -43.52 -8.04
CA LYS A 169 26.10 -43.25 -8.75
C LYS A 169 27.19 -44.27 -8.41
N LYS A 170 27.32 -44.65 -7.14
CA LYS A 170 28.28 -45.68 -6.70
C LYS A 170 27.95 -47.07 -7.27
N ALA A 171 26.66 -47.42 -7.35
CA ALA A 171 26.23 -48.68 -7.94
C ALA A 171 26.48 -48.73 -9.46
N GLU A 172 26.23 -47.64 -10.17
CA GLU A 172 26.54 -47.51 -11.61
C GLU A 172 28.06 -47.64 -11.86
N MET A 173 28.91 -46.98 -11.05
CA MET A 173 30.37 -47.12 -11.15
C MET A 173 30.89 -48.54 -10.90
N LYS A 174 30.25 -49.31 -10.01
CA LYS A 174 30.61 -50.71 -9.76
C LYS A 174 30.13 -51.67 -10.85
N ALA A 175 29.06 -51.34 -11.57
CA ALA A 175 28.55 -52.16 -12.65
C ALA A 175 29.39 -52.05 -13.94
N ASP A 176 30.14 -50.95 -14.09
CA ASP A 176 31.09 -50.72 -15.20
C ASP A 176 32.50 -51.26 -14.93
N GLU A 177 32.76 -51.88 -13.76
CA GLU A 177 34.04 -52.57 -13.51
C GLU A 177 34.08 -53.89 -14.31
N PRO A 178 35.04 -54.08 -15.23
CA PRO A 178 35.14 -55.31 -16.01
C PRO A 178 35.47 -56.50 -15.08
N PRO A 179 34.95 -57.71 -15.35
CA PRO A 179 35.15 -58.86 -14.50
C PRO A 179 36.65 -59.15 -14.32
N THR A 180 37.07 -59.39 -13.07
CA THR A 180 38.46 -59.61 -12.66
C THR A 180 39.09 -60.92 -13.15
N ASP A 181 38.49 -61.57 -14.15
CA ASP A 181 39.03 -62.77 -14.78
C ASP A 181 39.31 -62.53 -16.26
N GLN A 182 40.29 -61.66 -16.52
CA GLN A 182 41.12 -61.77 -17.70
C GLN A 182 42.57 -61.79 -17.26
N SER A 183 43.09 -63.00 -17.10
CA SER A 183 44.52 -63.28 -17.03
C SER A 183 45.22 -62.69 -18.24
N PHE A 184 45.81 -61.50 -18.07
CA PHE A 184 46.49 -60.77 -19.14
C PHE A 184 48.00 -60.77 -18.91
N PHE A 185 48.60 -61.95 -18.74
CA PHE A 185 50.05 -62.13 -18.93
C PHE A 185 50.33 -63.55 -19.39
N ASP A 186 50.43 -63.69 -20.71
CA ASP A 186 51.37 -64.60 -21.36
C ASP A 186 51.46 -64.15 -22.81
N TYR A 187 52.55 -63.49 -23.20
CA TYR A 187 53.22 -63.74 -24.48
C TYR A 187 54.62 -63.12 -24.43
N TYR A 188 55.60 -64.01 -24.64
CA TYR A 188 56.99 -63.75 -25.00
C TYR A 188 57.12 -62.94 -26.28
#